data_AF-A0A7S0VE98-F1
#
_entry.id   AF-A0A7S0VE98-F1
#
_cell.length_a   1.000
_cell.length_b   1.000
_cell.length_c   1.000
_cell.angle_alpha   90.00
_cell.angle_beta   90.00
_cell.angle_gamma   90.00
#
_symmetry.space_group_name_H-M   'P 1'
#
loop_
_entity.id
_entity.type
_entity.pdbx_description
1 polymer ?
#
loop_
_entity_poly.entity_id
_entity_poly.type
_entity_poly.pdbx_seq_one_letter_code
_entity_poly.pdbx_strand_id
1 'polypeptide(L)'
;MENLDKLGYTDALRAYVTAGRCFFGICLGMQCLFESSEESPGVKGLGVIPGKVTRFTDPTISVPHMGWNALRKQTDSAVLAPFASLKDRFYFVHSFRVLPTAENKEWVLSLTDYGSTDAAFVSSVQKGSVCGCQFHPEKSGANGLNLLTAFLEQAQRDAPPVLNPTPTDGATVLAKRIIACLDVRENDSGDLVVTKGDQYDVREKEEGGDVKNLGKPVELARRYSDEGADEVTFLNITSFRGEVVDAPMLRVLELTSEHVFVPLCVGGGIRAYKDAKGVQHSSLDVAAAYFRSGADKVSIGSDAVDAAERYYAAGNKGDGTSSIEEISRVYGRQAVVISVDPKRVYVDAKEGCKHTVCEVPGGRLCWWQCTVKGGRETRDMDAFELAQACEALGAGEVLLNCIDMDGQNSGFDTTLVRQMKASVRIPVIASSGAGNPQHFIDVFRGADPDAGLAAGIFHRREVGIDQVKGAVVEAGIPCRV
;
A
#
# COMPACT_ATOMS: atom_id res chain seq x y z
N MET A 1 10.87 -1.04 -19.61
CA MET A 1 11.36 -0.83 -21.00
C MET A 1 11.51 -2.13 -21.76
N GLU A 2 12.18 -3.16 -21.23
CA GLU A 2 12.33 -4.45 -21.93
C GLU A 2 11.01 -5.04 -22.47
N ASN A 3 9.90 -4.94 -21.71
CA ASN A 3 8.59 -5.39 -22.19
C ASN A 3 8.06 -4.54 -23.35
N LEU A 4 8.30 -3.23 -23.36
CA LEU A 4 7.95 -2.36 -24.49
C LEU A 4 8.80 -2.70 -25.73
N ASP A 5 10.08 -3.03 -25.54
CA ASP A 5 10.97 -3.47 -26.62
C ASP A 5 10.49 -4.80 -27.22
N LYS A 6 10.19 -5.78 -26.35
CA LYS A 6 9.64 -7.08 -26.77
C LYS A 6 8.32 -6.95 -27.55
N LEU A 7 7.50 -5.97 -27.20
CA LEU A 7 6.23 -5.68 -27.89
C LEU A 7 6.39 -4.75 -29.11
N GLY A 8 7.60 -4.21 -29.36
CA GLY A 8 7.86 -3.31 -30.48
C GLY A 8 7.29 -1.89 -30.30
N TYR A 9 7.01 -1.45 -29.07
CA TYR A 9 6.38 -0.16 -28.79
C TYR A 9 7.36 0.98 -28.49
N THR A 10 8.61 0.70 -28.17
CA THR A 10 9.57 1.71 -27.69
C THR A 10 9.83 2.84 -28.68
N ASP A 11 10.12 2.53 -29.94
CA ASP A 11 10.44 3.55 -30.95
C ASP A 11 9.21 4.40 -31.30
N ALA A 12 8.04 3.76 -31.42
CA ALA A 12 6.78 4.46 -31.67
C ALA A 12 6.43 5.41 -30.52
N LEU A 13 6.59 4.95 -29.27
CA LEU A 13 6.34 5.76 -28.09
C LEU A 13 7.33 6.93 -27.99
N ARG A 14 8.63 6.69 -28.21
CA ARG A 14 9.67 7.72 -28.23
C ARG A 14 9.36 8.79 -29.28
N ALA A 15 9.01 8.38 -30.50
CA ALA A 15 8.65 9.29 -31.58
C ALA A 15 7.39 10.12 -31.24
N TYR A 16 6.37 9.47 -30.68
CA TYR A 16 5.13 10.13 -30.27
C TYR A 16 5.37 11.23 -29.22
N VAL A 17 6.15 10.91 -28.19
CA VAL A 17 6.48 11.85 -27.10
C VAL A 17 7.40 12.97 -27.60
N THR A 18 8.42 12.65 -28.39
CA THR A 18 9.39 13.65 -28.91
C THR A 18 8.73 14.64 -29.88
N ALA A 19 7.67 14.21 -30.59
CA ALA A 19 6.85 15.08 -31.43
C ALA A 19 5.95 16.03 -30.61
N GLY A 20 6.02 16.02 -29.27
CA GLY A 20 5.23 16.91 -28.40
C GLY A 20 3.74 16.58 -28.38
N ARG A 21 3.36 15.36 -28.77
CA ARG A 21 1.97 14.93 -28.76
C ARG A 21 1.48 14.72 -27.34
N CYS A 22 0.17 14.87 -27.15
CA CYS A 22 -0.46 14.75 -25.84
C CYS A 22 -0.18 13.38 -25.21
N PHE A 23 0.55 13.37 -24.10
CA PHE A 23 1.02 12.18 -23.38
C PHE A 23 0.97 12.43 -21.88
N PHE A 24 0.51 11.43 -21.12
CA PHE A 24 0.50 11.46 -19.66
C PHE A 24 1.09 10.17 -19.09
N GLY A 25 2.26 10.27 -18.48
CA GLY A 25 2.92 9.15 -17.82
C GLY A 25 2.57 9.06 -16.33
N ILE A 26 2.06 7.92 -15.86
CA ILE A 26 1.74 7.68 -14.44
C ILE A 26 2.78 6.74 -13.83
N CYS A 27 3.39 7.12 -12.70
CA CYS A 27 4.36 6.33 -11.95
C CYS A 27 5.52 5.83 -12.85
N LEU A 28 5.58 4.54 -13.17
CA LEU A 28 6.54 3.98 -14.13
C LEU A 28 6.46 4.66 -15.50
N GLY A 29 5.28 5.10 -15.93
CA GLY A 29 5.10 5.88 -17.16
C GLY A 29 5.83 7.22 -17.14
N MET A 30 5.89 7.89 -15.99
CA MET A 30 6.73 9.09 -15.81
C MET A 30 8.21 8.71 -15.78
N GLN A 31 8.57 7.69 -15.01
CA GLN A 31 9.97 7.25 -14.87
C GLN A 31 10.58 6.79 -16.19
N CYS A 32 9.78 6.16 -17.08
CA CYS A 32 10.24 5.75 -18.40
C CYS A 32 10.63 6.92 -19.31
N LEU A 33 10.20 8.16 -19.03
CA LEU A 33 10.62 9.35 -19.80
C LEU A 33 12.11 9.70 -19.57
N PHE A 34 12.66 9.28 -18.42
CA PHE A 34 14.06 9.52 -18.06
C PHE A 34 15.01 8.54 -18.74
N GLU A 35 16.32 8.68 -18.51
CA GLU A 35 17.34 7.94 -19.25
C GLU A 35 17.52 6.51 -18.73
N SER A 36 17.38 6.29 -17.42
CA SER A 36 17.58 4.98 -16.79
C SER A 36 17.06 4.93 -15.35
N SER A 37 17.01 3.73 -14.77
CA SER A 37 16.66 3.49 -13.36
C SER A 37 17.68 2.57 -12.69
N GLU A 38 18.00 2.86 -11.43
CA GLU A 38 18.81 1.97 -10.56
C GLU A 38 18.11 0.65 -10.24
N GLU A 39 16.77 0.61 -10.36
CA GLU A 39 15.99 -0.61 -10.15
C GLU A 39 16.26 -1.66 -11.24
N SER A 40 16.66 -1.24 -12.44
CA SER A 40 16.97 -2.13 -13.56
C SER A 40 18.26 -1.69 -14.27
N PRO A 41 19.44 -1.95 -13.67
CA PRO A 41 20.71 -1.55 -14.22
C PRO A 41 20.92 -2.06 -15.66
N GLY A 42 21.37 -1.18 -16.55
CA GLY A 42 21.60 -1.51 -17.96
C GLY A 42 20.37 -1.36 -18.88
N VAL A 43 19.17 -1.21 -18.32
CA VAL A 43 17.94 -0.97 -19.09
C VAL A 43 17.79 0.53 -19.35
N LYS A 44 17.75 0.92 -20.62
CA LYS A 44 17.56 2.32 -21.04
C LYS A 44 16.09 2.72 -21.01
N GLY A 45 15.81 3.93 -20.55
CA GLY A 45 14.51 4.59 -20.69
C GLY A 45 14.31 5.20 -22.08
N LEU A 46 13.23 5.98 -22.22
CA LEU A 46 12.98 6.78 -23.43
C LEU A 46 14.00 7.91 -23.58
N GLY A 47 14.60 8.39 -22.48
CA GLY A 47 15.65 9.42 -22.54
C GLY A 47 15.17 10.73 -23.15
N VAL A 48 13.90 11.07 -22.95
CA VAL A 48 13.31 12.37 -23.36
C VAL A 48 13.65 13.45 -22.34
N ILE A 49 13.78 13.06 -21.07
CA ILE A 49 14.15 13.92 -19.95
C ILE A 49 15.51 13.48 -19.42
N PRO A 50 16.50 14.39 -19.30
CA PRO A 50 17.78 14.05 -18.66
C PRO A 50 17.59 13.60 -17.21
N GLY A 51 18.37 12.61 -16.79
CA GLY A 51 18.41 12.17 -15.40
C GLY A 51 18.13 10.69 -15.19
N LYS A 52 18.38 10.28 -13.96
CA LYS A 52 18.34 8.88 -13.51
C LYS A 52 17.33 8.74 -12.39
N VAL A 53 16.55 7.67 -12.43
CA VAL A 53 15.70 7.26 -11.31
C VAL A 53 16.58 6.53 -10.29
N THR A 54 16.67 7.03 -9.08
CA THR A 54 17.54 6.54 -8.01
C THR A 54 16.75 6.12 -6.78
N ARG A 55 17.28 5.20 -5.99
CA ARG A 55 16.61 4.70 -4.78
C ARG A 55 16.53 5.76 -3.67
N PHE A 56 15.53 5.68 -2.80
CA PHE A 56 15.61 6.31 -1.46
C PHE A 56 16.72 5.67 -0.61
N THR A 57 17.56 6.52 -0.04
CA THR A 57 18.75 6.13 0.74
C THR A 57 18.80 6.76 2.14
N ASP A 58 17.85 7.64 2.47
CA ASP A 58 17.80 8.26 3.79
C ASP A 58 17.43 7.18 4.84
N PRO A 59 18.30 6.92 5.84
CA PRO A 59 18.06 5.88 6.84
C PRO A 59 17.01 6.26 7.89
N THR A 60 16.47 7.48 7.85
CA THR A 60 15.48 7.98 8.81
C THR A 60 14.04 7.76 8.35
N ILE A 61 13.83 7.34 7.10
CA ILE A 61 12.51 7.11 6.52
C ILE A 61 12.26 5.63 6.22
N SER A 62 10.98 5.29 6.14
CA SER A 62 10.52 4.02 5.60
C SER A 62 10.71 3.99 4.07
N VAL A 63 11.08 2.86 3.47
CA VAL A 63 11.14 2.69 2.01
C VAL A 63 10.48 1.37 1.62
N PRO A 64 9.39 1.38 0.84
CA PRO A 64 8.93 2.44 -0.09
C PRO A 64 8.27 3.65 0.58
N HIS A 65 8.32 4.80 -0.12
CA HIS A 65 7.44 5.94 0.13
C HIS A 65 6.01 5.52 -0.22
N MET A 66 5.19 5.25 0.79
CA MET A 66 3.83 4.72 0.63
C MET A 66 2.81 5.53 1.43
N GLY A 67 1.99 6.31 0.73
CA GLY A 67 0.92 7.08 1.34
C GLY A 67 0.66 8.44 0.67
N TRP A 68 0.02 9.32 1.43
CA TRP A 68 -0.56 10.56 0.91
C TRP A 68 0.34 11.76 1.19
N ASN A 69 1.01 12.27 0.16
CA ASN A 69 1.91 13.41 0.27
C ASN A 69 1.44 14.57 -0.63
N ALA A 70 1.90 15.78 -0.32
CA ALA A 70 1.51 16.98 -1.04
C ALA A 70 2.48 17.31 -2.18
N LEU A 71 2.13 18.32 -2.96
CA LEU A 71 2.95 18.85 -4.04
C LEU A 71 3.40 20.27 -3.73
N ARG A 72 4.71 20.54 -3.82
CA ARG A 72 5.27 21.88 -3.95
C ARG A 72 5.36 22.23 -5.42
N LYS A 73 4.36 22.96 -5.93
CA LYS A 73 4.38 23.42 -7.32
C LYS A 73 5.62 24.26 -7.58
N GLN A 74 6.26 24.04 -8.71
CA GLN A 74 7.36 24.87 -9.22
C GLN A 74 6.86 25.74 -10.37
N THR A 75 5.96 25.19 -11.17
CA THR A 75 5.36 25.80 -12.35
C THR A 75 3.86 25.53 -12.30
N ASP A 76 3.04 26.57 -12.46
CA ASP A 76 1.61 26.42 -12.65
C ASP A 76 1.32 25.88 -14.06
N SER A 77 0.37 24.96 -14.14
CA SER A 77 -0.16 24.42 -15.38
C SER A 77 -1.64 24.08 -15.22
N ALA A 78 -2.34 23.87 -16.35
CA ALA A 78 -3.75 23.49 -16.33
C ALA A 78 -4.03 22.25 -15.46
N VAL A 79 -3.12 21.26 -15.46
CA VAL A 79 -3.30 20.01 -14.70
C VAL A 79 -3.10 20.19 -13.20
N LEU A 80 -2.38 21.23 -12.76
CA LEU A 80 -2.18 21.54 -11.34
C LEU A 80 -2.98 22.76 -10.85
N ALA A 81 -3.68 23.46 -11.74
CA ALA A 81 -4.47 24.65 -11.41
C ALA A 81 -5.50 24.42 -10.28
N PRO A 82 -6.17 23.26 -10.16
CA PRO A 82 -7.10 23.01 -9.06
C PRO A 82 -6.46 22.92 -7.67
N PHE A 83 -5.13 22.74 -7.59
CA PHE A 83 -4.42 22.46 -6.34
C PHE A 83 -3.54 23.64 -5.97
N ALA A 84 -3.76 24.19 -4.79
CA ALA A 84 -3.05 25.39 -4.31
C ALA A 84 -2.57 25.25 -2.87
N SER A 85 -2.89 24.14 -2.19
CA SER A 85 -2.60 23.93 -0.79
C SER A 85 -1.69 22.74 -0.57
N LEU A 86 -0.81 22.83 0.44
CA LEU A 86 -0.10 21.66 0.98
C LEU A 86 -1.02 20.66 1.69
N LYS A 87 -2.33 20.96 1.73
CA LYS A 87 -3.39 20.01 2.12
C LYS A 87 -3.87 19.14 0.96
N ASP A 88 -3.63 19.55 -0.28
CA ASP A 88 -3.98 18.77 -1.47
C ASP A 88 -2.98 17.62 -1.61
N ARG A 89 -3.45 16.41 -1.29
CA ARG A 89 -2.59 15.21 -1.22
C ARG A 89 -2.89 14.24 -2.35
N PHE A 90 -1.84 13.54 -2.77
CA PHE A 90 -1.86 12.49 -3.78
C PHE A 90 -1.20 11.23 -3.23
N TYR A 91 -1.61 10.07 -3.74
CA TYR A 91 -1.10 8.78 -3.31
C TYR A 91 0.19 8.40 -4.04
N PHE A 92 1.28 8.25 -3.28
CA PHE A 92 2.58 7.78 -3.75
C PHE A 92 2.83 6.36 -3.25
N VAL A 93 3.46 5.54 -4.09
CA VAL A 93 3.80 4.14 -3.76
C VAL A 93 5.05 3.70 -4.54
N HIS A 94 6.24 4.09 -4.08
CA HIS A 94 7.49 3.85 -4.82
C HIS A 94 8.75 3.81 -3.96
N SER A 95 9.74 3.03 -4.39
CA SER A 95 11.08 2.95 -3.75
C SER A 95 12.14 3.81 -4.45
N PHE A 96 11.87 4.21 -5.70
CA PHE A 96 12.79 4.91 -6.59
C PHE A 96 12.16 6.24 -7.02
N ARG A 97 12.97 7.27 -7.17
CA ARG A 97 12.54 8.64 -7.48
C ARG A 97 13.54 9.34 -8.38
N VAL A 98 13.14 10.47 -8.95
CA VAL A 98 14.06 11.36 -9.67
C VAL A 98 14.37 12.58 -8.83
N LEU A 99 15.64 12.96 -8.77
CA LEU A 99 16.08 14.20 -8.12
C LEU A 99 16.00 15.38 -9.09
N PRO A 100 15.61 16.59 -8.63
CA PRO A 100 15.71 17.78 -9.44
C PRO A 100 17.19 18.10 -9.73
N THR A 101 17.49 18.42 -10.98
CA THR A 101 18.84 18.79 -11.44
C THR A 101 18.74 20.01 -12.34
N ALA A 102 19.89 20.63 -12.65
CA ALA A 102 19.92 21.72 -13.63
C ALA A 102 19.44 21.27 -15.02
N GLU A 103 19.70 20.02 -15.40
CA GLU A 103 19.42 19.47 -16.73
C GLU A 103 17.94 19.13 -16.93
N ASN A 104 17.23 18.76 -15.86
CA ASN A 104 15.79 18.46 -15.92
C ASN A 104 14.90 19.61 -15.44
N LYS A 105 15.48 20.74 -15.02
CA LYS A 105 14.75 21.86 -14.41
C LYS A 105 13.56 22.36 -15.24
N GLU A 106 13.70 22.44 -16.56
CA GLU A 106 12.62 22.90 -17.45
C GLU A 106 11.41 21.96 -17.49
N TRP A 107 11.59 20.71 -17.07
CA TRP A 107 10.52 19.73 -17.02
C TRP A 107 9.84 19.72 -15.66
N VAL A 108 10.48 20.17 -14.58
CA VAL A 108 9.94 20.02 -13.23
C VAL A 108 8.68 20.86 -13.05
N LEU A 109 7.57 20.18 -12.84
CA LEU A 109 6.27 20.80 -12.60
C LEU A 109 5.98 20.92 -11.11
N SER A 110 6.27 19.86 -10.34
CA SER A 110 6.20 19.89 -8.88
C SER A 110 7.26 19.02 -8.20
N LEU A 111 7.55 19.36 -6.94
CA LEU A 111 8.43 18.62 -6.04
C LEU A 111 7.64 18.10 -4.84
N THR A 112 8.16 17.06 -4.19
CA THR A 112 7.62 16.52 -2.93
C THR A 112 8.77 16.17 -2.00
N ASP A 113 8.65 16.57 -0.74
CA ASP A 113 9.60 16.29 0.33
C ASP A 113 9.29 14.94 0.98
N TYR A 114 10.32 14.11 1.15
CA TYR A 114 10.24 12.86 1.90
C TYR A 114 11.60 12.48 2.49
N GLY A 115 11.76 12.66 3.81
CA GLY A 115 13.02 12.51 4.53
C GLY A 115 13.60 13.85 4.96
N SER A 116 14.92 13.87 5.19
CA SER A 116 15.65 15.09 5.59
C SER A 116 15.50 16.23 4.56
N THR A 117 15.76 17.47 4.98
CA THR A 117 15.43 18.73 4.27
C THR A 117 16.13 19.00 2.92
N ASP A 118 16.87 18.03 2.37
CA ASP A 118 17.39 18.02 0.99
C ASP A 118 16.84 16.83 0.17
N ALA A 119 15.80 16.15 0.67
CA ALA A 119 15.25 14.92 0.11
C ALA A 119 14.07 15.14 -0.86
N ALA A 120 13.87 16.37 -1.33
CA ALA A 120 12.86 16.69 -2.34
C ALA A 120 13.10 15.87 -3.62
N PHE A 121 12.03 15.33 -4.17
CA PHE A 121 12.07 14.61 -5.45
C PHE A 121 11.05 15.17 -6.43
N VAL A 122 11.28 14.93 -7.71
CA VAL A 122 10.37 15.33 -8.79
C VAL A 122 9.11 14.50 -8.70
N SER A 123 7.99 15.11 -8.33
CA SER A 123 6.69 14.45 -8.19
C SER A 123 5.81 14.61 -9.43
N SER A 124 6.07 15.63 -10.27
CA SER A 124 5.53 15.69 -11.63
C SER A 124 6.43 16.48 -12.58
N VAL A 125 6.30 16.16 -13.87
CA VAL A 125 7.01 16.80 -14.98
C VAL A 125 6.05 17.25 -16.07
N GLN A 126 6.37 18.35 -16.76
CA GLN A 126 5.65 18.80 -17.93
C GLN A 126 6.52 19.67 -18.85
N LYS A 127 6.50 19.38 -20.16
CA LYS A 127 7.01 20.27 -21.22
C LYS A 127 6.08 20.19 -22.42
N GLY A 128 5.45 21.31 -22.76
CA GLY A 128 4.34 21.31 -23.72
C GLY A 128 3.25 20.32 -23.30
N SER A 129 2.77 19.52 -24.23
CA SER A 129 1.69 18.54 -24.02
C SER A 129 2.16 17.19 -23.47
N VAL A 130 3.45 17.03 -23.18
CA VAL A 130 4.00 15.85 -22.52
C VAL A 130 4.05 16.11 -21.02
N CYS A 131 3.32 15.31 -20.26
CA CYS A 131 3.23 15.40 -18.80
C CYS A 131 3.48 14.03 -18.15
N GLY A 132 3.85 14.02 -16.89
CA GLY A 132 3.86 12.82 -16.08
C GLY A 132 3.90 13.11 -14.59
N CYS A 133 3.49 12.13 -13.79
CA CYS A 133 3.48 12.21 -12.33
C CYS A 133 4.00 10.92 -11.69
N GLN A 134 4.65 11.07 -10.53
CA GLN A 134 5.17 9.95 -9.75
C GLN A 134 4.05 9.28 -8.92
N PHE A 135 3.07 10.06 -8.49
CA PHE A 135 1.89 9.58 -7.77
C PHE A 135 0.87 8.96 -8.72
N HIS A 136 -0.11 8.26 -8.17
CA HIS A 136 -1.21 7.62 -8.91
C HIS A 136 -2.48 8.46 -8.80
N PRO A 137 -2.82 9.31 -9.79
CA PRO A 137 -4.05 10.10 -9.75
C PRO A 137 -5.32 9.21 -9.66
N GLU A 138 -5.33 8.06 -10.33
CA GLU A 138 -6.40 7.07 -10.24
C GLU A 138 -6.57 6.44 -8.83
N LYS A 139 -5.57 6.60 -7.96
CA LYS A 139 -5.60 6.19 -6.54
C LYS A 139 -5.58 7.36 -5.57
N SER A 140 -5.77 8.59 -6.06
CA SER A 140 -5.72 9.82 -5.27
C SER A 140 -7.11 10.42 -5.02
N GLY A 141 -8.17 9.62 -5.12
CA GLY A 141 -9.56 10.06 -4.93
C GLY A 141 -9.95 11.23 -5.84
N ALA A 142 -10.76 12.15 -5.32
CA ALA A 142 -11.26 13.30 -6.07
C ALA A 142 -10.13 14.19 -6.63
N ASN A 143 -9.03 14.39 -5.88
CA ASN A 143 -7.90 15.20 -6.36
C ASN A 143 -7.26 14.62 -7.61
N GLY A 144 -7.06 13.30 -7.63
CA GLY A 144 -6.50 12.66 -8.81
C GLY A 144 -7.44 12.61 -9.99
N LEU A 145 -8.74 12.40 -9.78
CA LEU A 145 -9.74 12.50 -10.84
C LEU A 145 -9.80 13.92 -11.44
N ASN A 146 -9.75 14.96 -10.61
CA ASN A 146 -9.71 16.34 -11.07
C ASN A 146 -8.46 16.62 -11.92
N LEU A 147 -7.32 16.04 -11.55
CA LEU A 147 -6.08 16.16 -12.33
C LEU A 147 -6.22 15.50 -13.71
N LEU A 148 -6.77 14.27 -13.77
CA LEU A 148 -6.99 13.56 -15.03
C LEU A 148 -8.00 14.29 -15.93
N THR A 149 -9.09 14.80 -15.35
CA THR A 149 -10.06 15.64 -16.06
C THR A 149 -9.39 16.87 -16.66
N ALA A 150 -8.60 17.61 -15.87
CA ALA A 150 -7.90 18.79 -16.36
C ALA A 150 -6.90 18.45 -17.49
N PHE A 151 -6.24 17.29 -17.43
CA PHE A 151 -5.39 16.81 -18.52
C PHE A 151 -6.19 16.52 -19.78
N LEU A 152 -7.31 15.79 -19.68
CA LEU A 152 -8.15 15.43 -20.82
C LEU A 152 -8.80 16.66 -21.46
N GLU A 153 -9.24 17.63 -20.66
CA GLU A 153 -9.76 18.91 -21.15
C GLU A 153 -8.67 19.72 -21.88
N GLN A 154 -7.46 19.75 -21.34
CA GLN A 154 -6.34 20.42 -22.01
C GLN A 154 -5.95 19.70 -23.32
N ALA A 155 -6.04 18.37 -23.37
CA ALA A 155 -5.76 17.56 -24.55
C ALA A 155 -6.71 17.85 -25.73
N GLN A 156 -7.93 18.33 -25.45
CA GLN A 156 -8.93 18.69 -26.46
C GLN A 156 -8.73 20.10 -27.04
N ARG A 157 -7.82 20.89 -26.48
CA ARG A 157 -7.56 22.26 -26.95
C ARG A 157 -6.54 22.25 -28.09
N ASP A 158 -6.78 23.07 -29.11
CA ASP A 158 -5.84 23.31 -30.22
C ASP A 158 -4.67 24.26 -29.87
N ALA A 159 -4.43 24.48 -28.57
CA ALA A 159 -3.39 25.38 -28.08
C ALA A 159 -2.46 24.65 -27.10
N PRO A 160 -1.14 24.91 -27.15
CA PRO A 160 -0.21 24.36 -26.18
C PRO A 160 -0.55 24.84 -24.76
N PRO A 161 -0.27 24.03 -23.73
CA PRO A 161 -0.51 24.44 -22.35
C PRO A 161 0.38 25.63 -21.98
N VAL A 162 -0.19 26.56 -21.24
CA VAL A 162 0.54 27.70 -20.65
C VAL A 162 1.19 27.23 -19.36
N LEU A 163 2.49 27.53 -19.21
CA LEU A 163 3.31 27.18 -18.07
C LEU A 163 3.92 28.44 -17.47
N ASN A 164 3.62 28.73 -16.20
CA ASN A 164 4.10 29.92 -15.50
C ASN A 164 4.87 29.52 -14.23
N PRO A 165 6.14 29.94 -14.06
CA PRO A 165 6.89 29.66 -12.84
C PRO A 165 6.21 30.31 -11.63
N THR A 166 5.65 29.49 -10.74
CA THR A 166 4.95 29.92 -9.52
C THR A 166 5.29 28.95 -8.39
N PRO A 167 6.49 29.08 -7.78
CA PRO A 167 6.90 28.17 -6.72
C PRO A 167 6.00 28.32 -5.48
N THR A 168 5.53 27.19 -4.94
CA THR A 168 4.83 27.14 -3.67
C THR A 168 5.83 27.03 -2.52
N ASP A 169 5.70 27.92 -1.53
CA ASP A 169 6.52 27.92 -0.32
C ASP A 169 6.07 26.85 0.68
N GLY A 170 7.00 26.46 1.58
CA GLY A 170 6.77 25.46 2.63
C GLY A 170 7.24 24.06 2.27
N ALA A 171 7.16 23.13 3.23
CA ALA A 171 7.56 21.73 3.05
C ALA A 171 6.34 20.82 3.02
N THR A 172 6.38 19.76 2.20
CA THR A 172 5.38 18.71 2.22
C THR A 172 5.67 17.73 3.34
N VAL A 173 4.64 17.08 3.87
CA VAL A 173 4.79 16.07 4.92
C VAL A 173 3.89 14.91 4.58
N LEU A 174 4.41 13.68 4.61
CA LEU A 174 3.62 12.47 4.43
C LEU A 174 2.54 12.36 5.52
N ALA A 175 1.28 12.17 5.12
CA ALA A 175 0.18 11.95 6.07
C ALA A 175 0.24 10.56 6.68
N LYS A 176 -0.17 10.45 7.96
CA LYS A 176 -0.59 9.18 8.56
C LYS A 176 -1.84 8.68 7.85
N ARG A 177 -1.85 7.39 7.54
CA ARG A 177 -2.97 6.73 6.85
C ARG A 177 -3.95 6.12 7.84
N ILE A 178 -5.23 6.25 7.54
CA ILE A 178 -6.33 5.51 8.19
C ILE A 178 -6.83 4.45 7.20
N ILE A 179 -6.58 3.19 7.52
CA ILE A 179 -6.93 2.03 6.68
C ILE A 179 -8.21 1.40 7.22
N ALA A 180 -9.19 1.18 6.33
CA ALA A 180 -10.40 0.45 6.65
C ALA A 180 -10.28 -1.01 6.17
N CYS A 181 -10.67 -1.95 7.01
CA CYS A 181 -10.53 -3.38 6.71
C CYS A 181 -11.89 -4.11 6.79
N LEU A 182 -12.11 -5.06 5.89
CA LEU A 182 -13.28 -5.94 5.90
C LEU A 182 -12.91 -7.42 5.69
N ASP A 183 -13.57 -8.28 6.45
CA ASP A 183 -13.53 -9.73 6.25
C ASP A 183 -14.47 -10.13 5.13
N VAL A 184 -14.01 -10.92 4.16
CA VAL A 184 -14.83 -11.50 3.11
C VAL A 184 -14.91 -13.01 3.33
N ARG A 185 -16.12 -13.51 3.58
CA ARG A 185 -16.42 -14.93 3.85
C ARG A 185 -17.48 -15.45 2.91
N GLU A 186 -17.57 -16.77 2.77
CA GLU A 186 -18.64 -17.44 2.05
C GLU A 186 -19.67 -17.97 3.07
N ASN A 187 -20.96 -17.67 2.87
CA ASN A 187 -22.05 -18.20 3.69
C ASN A 187 -22.46 -19.62 3.26
N ASP A 188 -23.41 -20.23 3.97
CA ASP A 188 -23.90 -21.60 3.67
C ASP A 188 -24.55 -21.73 2.27
N SER A 189 -25.00 -20.63 1.68
CA SER A 189 -25.59 -20.55 0.34
C SER A 189 -24.55 -20.31 -0.77
N GLY A 190 -23.28 -20.08 -0.42
CA GLY A 190 -22.21 -19.76 -1.37
C GLY A 190 -22.08 -18.27 -1.72
N ASP A 191 -22.77 -17.37 -1.02
CA ASP A 191 -22.66 -15.91 -1.19
C ASP A 191 -21.47 -15.35 -0.42
N LEU A 192 -20.88 -14.29 -0.97
CA LEU A 192 -19.87 -13.52 -0.25
C LEU A 192 -20.50 -12.53 0.72
N VAL A 193 -20.18 -12.67 2.00
CA VAL A 193 -20.68 -11.84 3.09
C VAL A 193 -19.53 -11.17 3.84
N VAL A 194 -19.84 -10.04 4.47
CA VAL A 194 -18.94 -9.36 5.41
C VAL A 194 -19.38 -9.66 6.84
N THR A 195 -18.47 -10.09 7.70
CA THR A 195 -18.78 -10.33 9.11
C THR A 195 -18.58 -9.10 9.97
N LYS A 196 -19.57 -8.83 10.83
CA LYS A 196 -19.58 -7.75 11.84
C LYS A 196 -18.64 -8.03 13.02
N GLY A 197 -17.38 -8.37 12.78
CA GLY A 197 -16.30 -8.29 13.76
C GLY A 197 -16.44 -9.03 15.10
N ASP A 198 -17.43 -9.90 15.28
CA ASP A 198 -17.63 -10.71 16.48
C ASP A 198 -18.12 -12.11 16.09
N GLN A 199 -17.76 -13.10 16.90
CA GLN A 199 -18.18 -14.49 16.78
C GLN A 199 -19.72 -14.62 16.58
N TYR A 200 -20.12 -15.32 15.50
CA TYR A 200 -21.48 -15.82 15.19
C TYR A 200 -22.60 -14.79 15.00
N ASP A 201 -22.96 -14.51 13.74
CA ASP A 201 -24.27 -14.91 13.16
C ASP A 201 -24.35 -14.47 11.68
N VAL A 202 -24.22 -15.43 10.76
CA VAL A 202 -24.43 -15.20 9.32
C VAL A 202 -25.85 -15.67 8.98
N ARG A 203 -26.85 -14.94 9.45
CA ARG A 203 -28.27 -15.23 9.14
C ARG A 203 -28.98 -13.98 8.67
N GLU A 204 -28.56 -13.46 7.52
CA GLU A 204 -29.44 -12.63 6.70
C GLU A 204 -29.95 -13.51 5.56
N LYS A 205 -31.19 -14.02 5.72
CA LYS A 205 -31.93 -14.67 4.62
C LYS A 205 -32.55 -13.56 3.78
N GLU A 206 -32.11 -13.41 2.55
CA GLU A 206 -32.90 -12.75 1.50
C GLU A 206 -33.45 -13.82 0.55
N GLU A 207 -34.74 -13.75 0.30
CA GLU A 207 -35.44 -14.61 -0.66
C GLU A 207 -35.21 -14.08 -2.08
N GLY A 208 -34.44 -14.79 -2.91
CA GLY A 208 -34.54 -14.66 -4.37
C GLY A 208 -33.25 -14.88 -5.18
N GLY A 209 -33.25 -15.93 -6.00
CA GLY A 209 -32.49 -16.04 -7.26
C GLY A 209 -31.06 -16.61 -7.16
N ASP A 210 -30.67 -17.45 -8.13
CA ASP A 210 -29.36 -18.11 -8.32
C ASP A 210 -28.16 -17.16 -8.59
N VAL A 211 -28.16 -15.95 -8.03
CA VAL A 211 -27.07 -14.97 -8.20
C VAL A 211 -26.36 -14.79 -6.86
N LYS A 212 -25.08 -15.19 -6.81
CA LYS A 212 -24.22 -14.94 -5.64
C LYS A 212 -24.25 -13.45 -5.30
N ASN A 213 -24.71 -13.07 -4.11
CA ASN A 213 -24.79 -11.66 -3.71
C ASN A 213 -23.40 -11.10 -3.38
N LEU A 214 -22.71 -10.56 -4.39
CA LEU A 214 -21.39 -9.92 -4.26
C LEU A 214 -21.47 -8.45 -3.80
N GLY A 215 -22.68 -7.89 -3.64
CA GLY A 215 -22.88 -6.45 -3.42
C GLY A 215 -22.38 -5.96 -2.06
N LYS A 216 -22.51 -6.77 -1.00
CA LYS A 216 -22.22 -6.33 0.37
C LYS A 216 -20.74 -5.90 0.59
N PRO A 217 -19.72 -6.68 0.17
CA PRO A 217 -18.33 -6.22 0.24
C PRO A 217 -18.05 -4.97 -0.61
N VAL A 218 -18.63 -4.88 -1.81
CA VAL A 218 -18.41 -3.77 -2.76
C VAL A 218 -19.00 -2.46 -2.21
N GLU A 219 -20.26 -2.50 -1.76
CA GLU A 219 -20.94 -1.35 -1.18
C GLU A 219 -20.24 -0.86 0.09
N LEU A 220 -19.77 -1.79 0.92
CA LEU A 220 -19.02 -1.45 2.12
C LEU A 220 -17.68 -0.79 1.81
N ALA A 221 -16.93 -1.31 0.83
CA ALA A 221 -15.67 -0.71 0.39
C ALA A 221 -15.88 0.68 -0.20
N ARG A 222 -16.92 0.86 -1.01
CA ARG A 222 -17.34 2.17 -1.53
C ARG A 222 -17.65 3.14 -0.38
N ARG A 223 -18.45 2.70 0.58
CA ARG A 223 -18.77 3.51 1.76
C ARG A 223 -17.50 3.93 2.52
N TYR A 224 -16.56 3.03 2.76
CA TYR A 224 -15.31 3.39 3.44
C TYR A 224 -14.52 4.45 2.66
N SER A 225 -14.43 4.32 1.34
CA SER A 225 -13.80 5.32 0.49
C SER A 225 -14.51 6.68 0.58
N ASP A 226 -15.84 6.69 0.50
CA ASP A 226 -16.68 7.91 0.58
C ASP A 226 -16.61 8.57 1.97
N GLU A 227 -16.48 7.77 3.03
CA GLU A 227 -16.25 8.21 4.43
C GLU A 227 -14.79 8.64 4.67
N GLY A 228 -13.93 8.55 3.65
CA GLY A 228 -12.59 9.12 3.67
C GLY A 228 -11.46 8.14 3.96
N ALA A 229 -11.65 6.81 3.92
CA ALA A 229 -10.57 5.84 4.08
C ALA A 229 -9.39 6.17 3.14
N ASP A 230 -8.17 6.02 3.63
CA ASP A 230 -6.96 6.25 2.83
C ASP A 230 -6.56 5.03 2.00
N GLU A 231 -7.10 3.87 2.35
CA GLU A 231 -6.90 2.55 1.76
C GLU A 231 -7.99 1.59 2.27
N VAL A 232 -8.39 0.62 1.44
CA VAL A 232 -9.34 -0.43 1.82
C VAL A 232 -8.67 -1.80 1.72
N THR A 233 -8.70 -2.57 2.80
CA THR A 233 -8.14 -3.93 2.88
C THR A 233 -9.23 -4.99 2.93
N PHE A 234 -9.13 -6.00 2.07
CA PHE A 234 -10.01 -7.16 2.04
C PHE A 234 -9.28 -8.39 2.60
N LEU A 235 -9.78 -8.95 3.69
CA LEU A 235 -9.30 -10.23 4.23
C LEU A 235 -10.13 -11.37 3.64
N ASN A 236 -9.61 -12.01 2.60
CA ASN A 236 -10.23 -13.12 1.92
C ASN A 236 -10.11 -14.42 2.73
N ILE A 237 -11.11 -14.70 3.56
CA ILE A 237 -11.21 -15.91 4.39
C ILE A 237 -11.85 -17.06 3.61
N THR A 238 -12.36 -16.83 2.39
CA THR A 238 -12.84 -17.91 1.50
C THR A 238 -11.71 -18.79 0.95
N SER A 239 -10.49 -18.24 0.94
CA SER A 239 -9.28 -18.87 0.39
C SER A 239 -8.83 -20.18 1.06
N PHE A 240 -9.44 -20.58 2.18
CA PHE A 240 -9.20 -21.90 2.79
C PHE A 240 -9.73 -23.06 1.95
N ARG A 241 -10.57 -22.83 0.93
CA ARG A 241 -11.33 -23.89 0.24
C ARG A 241 -10.93 -24.23 -1.20
N GLY A 242 -10.07 -23.47 -1.88
CA GLY A 242 -9.61 -23.85 -3.23
C GLY A 242 -9.34 -22.69 -4.16
N GLU A 243 -8.77 -23.05 -5.31
CA GLU A 243 -8.40 -22.31 -6.52
C GLU A 243 -8.77 -20.81 -6.58
N VAL A 244 -7.75 -19.96 -6.71
CA VAL A 244 -7.92 -18.49 -6.70
C VAL A 244 -8.39 -17.92 -8.04
N VAL A 245 -8.10 -18.61 -9.14
CA VAL A 245 -8.32 -18.06 -10.49
C VAL A 245 -9.81 -17.95 -10.85
N ASP A 246 -10.69 -18.68 -10.17
CA ASP A 246 -12.15 -18.58 -10.28
C ASP A 246 -12.81 -18.00 -9.01
N ALA A 247 -12.04 -17.35 -8.14
CA ALA A 247 -12.54 -16.91 -6.84
C ALA A 247 -13.51 -15.71 -6.97
N PRO A 248 -14.70 -15.75 -6.34
CA PRO A 248 -15.62 -14.61 -6.23
C PRO A 248 -14.97 -13.29 -5.77
N MET A 249 -13.85 -13.38 -5.05
CA MET A 249 -13.04 -12.23 -4.61
C MET A 249 -12.46 -11.41 -5.77
N LEU A 250 -12.09 -12.03 -6.90
CA LEU A 250 -11.62 -11.30 -8.09
C LEU A 250 -12.72 -10.37 -8.61
N ARG A 251 -13.96 -10.89 -8.70
CA ARG A 251 -15.10 -10.09 -9.14
C ARG A 251 -15.46 -8.97 -8.15
N VAL A 252 -15.31 -9.21 -6.85
CA VAL A 252 -15.48 -8.16 -5.83
C VAL A 252 -14.49 -7.02 -6.05
N LEU A 253 -13.23 -7.31 -6.33
CA LEU A 253 -12.23 -6.28 -6.61
C LEU A 253 -12.54 -5.52 -7.89
N GLU A 254 -12.95 -6.22 -8.95
CA GLU A 254 -13.30 -5.58 -10.23
C GLU A 254 -14.43 -4.56 -10.02
N LEU A 255 -15.53 -5.00 -9.41
CA LEU A 255 -16.68 -4.15 -9.11
C LEU A 255 -16.33 -3.02 -8.14
N THR A 256 -15.46 -3.27 -7.17
CA THR A 256 -14.98 -2.24 -6.25
C THR A 256 -14.19 -1.16 -7.00
N SER A 257 -13.30 -1.59 -7.91
CA SER A 257 -12.40 -0.69 -8.65
C SER A 257 -13.13 0.24 -9.63
N GLU A 258 -14.37 -0.05 -9.99
CA GLU A 258 -15.22 0.84 -10.81
C GLU A 258 -15.60 2.14 -10.07
N HIS A 259 -15.56 2.15 -8.73
CA HIS A 259 -16.05 3.27 -7.91
C HIS A 259 -15.10 3.72 -6.80
N VAL A 260 -14.11 2.90 -6.43
CA VAL A 260 -13.18 3.18 -5.33
C VAL A 260 -11.81 3.57 -5.87
N PHE A 261 -11.50 4.87 -5.75
CA PHE A 261 -10.27 5.50 -6.25
C PHE A 261 -9.23 5.75 -5.14
N VAL A 262 -9.16 4.82 -4.18
CA VAL A 262 -8.09 4.71 -3.18
C VAL A 262 -7.45 3.32 -3.30
N PRO A 263 -6.26 3.10 -2.74
CA PRO A 263 -5.58 1.81 -2.83
C PRO A 263 -6.42 0.66 -2.23
N LEU A 264 -6.37 -0.49 -2.90
CA LEU A 264 -7.02 -1.73 -2.49
C LEU A 264 -5.95 -2.77 -2.14
N CYS A 265 -6.02 -3.34 -0.95
CA CYS A 265 -5.17 -4.44 -0.51
C CYS A 265 -6.01 -5.72 -0.35
N VAL A 266 -5.51 -6.87 -0.81
CA VAL A 266 -6.19 -8.16 -0.62
C VAL A 266 -5.26 -9.16 0.08
N GLY A 267 -5.73 -9.74 1.18
CA GLY A 267 -5.02 -10.78 1.92
C GLY A 267 -5.75 -12.11 1.90
N GLY A 268 -5.01 -13.22 1.94
CA GLY A 268 -5.58 -14.57 1.98
C GLY A 268 -5.60 -15.27 0.61
N GLY A 269 -4.99 -16.45 0.55
CA GLY A 269 -4.91 -17.27 -0.68
C GLY A 269 -3.76 -16.92 -1.62
N ILE A 270 -2.89 -15.96 -1.27
CA ILE A 270 -1.75 -15.55 -2.09
C ILE A 270 -0.60 -16.57 -1.94
N ARG A 271 -0.71 -17.69 -2.65
CA ARG A 271 0.27 -18.78 -2.66
C ARG A 271 0.13 -19.64 -3.91
N ALA A 272 1.20 -20.34 -4.27
CA ALA A 272 1.17 -21.35 -5.31
C ALA A 272 0.17 -22.48 -4.97
N TYR A 273 -0.51 -23.00 -5.99
CA TYR A 273 -1.43 -24.12 -5.86
C TYR A 273 -1.54 -24.91 -7.17
N LYS A 274 -2.09 -26.12 -7.08
CA LYS A 274 -2.43 -26.97 -8.23
C LYS A 274 -3.94 -27.03 -8.36
N ASP A 275 -4.46 -26.70 -9.54
CA ASP A 275 -5.90 -26.77 -9.81
C ASP A 275 -6.39 -28.21 -10.07
N ALA A 276 -7.71 -28.38 -10.22
CA ALA A 276 -8.40 -29.65 -10.42
C ALA A 276 -8.04 -30.30 -11.77
N LYS A 277 -7.59 -29.50 -12.75
CA LYS A 277 -7.07 -29.98 -14.04
C LYS A 277 -5.59 -30.37 -13.95
N GLY A 278 -4.97 -30.14 -12.80
CA GLY A 278 -3.60 -30.44 -12.50
C GLY A 278 -2.59 -29.40 -12.99
N VAL A 279 -3.04 -28.22 -13.38
CA VAL A 279 -2.17 -27.10 -13.77
C VAL A 279 -1.60 -26.46 -12.51
N GLN A 280 -0.31 -26.18 -12.54
CA GLN A 280 0.38 -25.46 -11.47
C GLN A 280 0.23 -23.96 -11.71
N HIS A 281 -0.18 -23.25 -10.66
CA HIS A 281 -0.24 -21.79 -10.64
C HIS A 281 0.76 -21.31 -9.59
N SER A 282 1.69 -20.44 -9.99
CA SER A 282 2.67 -19.83 -9.07
C SER A 282 2.01 -18.78 -8.18
N SER A 283 2.67 -18.38 -7.09
CA SER A 283 2.21 -17.24 -6.28
C SER A 283 2.15 -15.95 -7.09
N LEU A 284 3.06 -15.81 -8.07
CA LEU A 284 3.04 -14.70 -9.02
C LEU A 284 1.80 -14.71 -9.91
N ASP A 285 1.39 -15.86 -10.43
CA ASP A 285 0.17 -15.97 -11.25
C ASP A 285 -1.07 -15.55 -10.46
N VAL A 286 -1.14 -15.99 -9.20
CA VAL A 286 -2.21 -15.64 -8.27
C VAL A 286 -2.25 -14.14 -8.00
N ALA A 287 -1.10 -13.55 -7.64
CA ALA A 287 -1.02 -12.11 -7.39
C ALA A 287 -1.36 -11.30 -8.65
N ALA A 288 -0.87 -11.73 -9.82
CA ALA A 288 -1.15 -11.09 -11.09
C ALA A 288 -2.65 -11.10 -11.45
N ALA A 289 -3.38 -12.17 -11.11
CA ALA A 289 -4.84 -12.20 -11.25
C ALA A 289 -5.50 -11.14 -10.36
N TYR A 290 -5.13 -11.09 -9.07
CA TYR A 290 -5.66 -10.08 -8.15
C TYR A 290 -5.35 -8.64 -8.58
N PHE A 291 -4.13 -8.37 -9.06
CA PHE A 291 -3.75 -7.05 -9.56
C PHE A 291 -4.56 -6.64 -10.79
N ARG A 292 -4.78 -7.56 -11.74
CA ARG A 292 -5.61 -7.29 -12.93
C ARG A 292 -7.08 -7.07 -12.58
N SER A 293 -7.55 -7.69 -11.50
CA SER A 293 -8.91 -7.49 -10.99
C SER A 293 -9.06 -6.23 -10.11
N GLY A 294 -7.99 -5.47 -9.86
CA GLY A 294 -8.10 -4.15 -9.22
C GLY A 294 -7.41 -4.01 -7.86
N ALA A 295 -6.80 -5.08 -7.32
CA ALA A 295 -5.92 -4.94 -6.17
C ALA A 295 -4.67 -4.13 -6.54
N ASP A 296 -4.15 -3.34 -5.60
CA ASP A 296 -2.87 -2.64 -5.72
C ASP A 296 -1.77 -3.34 -4.92
N LYS A 297 -2.17 -4.06 -3.86
CA LYS A 297 -1.28 -4.79 -2.95
C LYS A 297 -1.87 -6.15 -2.59
N VAL A 298 -0.98 -7.10 -2.34
CA VAL A 298 -1.33 -8.42 -1.80
C VAL A 298 -0.71 -8.61 -0.43
N SER A 299 -1.48 -9.21 0.49
CA SER A 299 -1.03 -9.51 1.85
C SER A 299 -0.75 -11.01 2.02
N ILE A 300 0.46 -11.32 2.48
CA ILE A 300 1.00 -12.67 2.67
C ILE A 300 1.07 -12.96 4.18
N GLY A 301 0.32 -13.97 4.63
CA GLY A 301 0.28 -14.41 6.02
C GLY A 301 1.19 -15.61 6.28
N SER A 302 0.63 -16.82 6.38
CA SER A 302 1.39 -18.02 6.79
C SER A 302 2.61 -18.35 5.92
N ASP A 303 2.53 -18.11 4.61
CA ASP A 303 3.67 -18.32 3.70
C ASP A 303 4.87 -17.40 4.01
N ALA A 304 4.62 -16.21 4.61
CA ALA A 304 5.68 -15.32 5.04
C ALA A 304 6.51 -15.93 6.19
N VAL A 305 5.85 -16.67 7.07
CA VAL A 305 6.48 -17.39 8.19
C VAL A 305 7.35 -18.54 7.67
N ASP A 306 6.80 -19.36 6.77
CA ASP A 306 7.54 -20.47 6.15
C ASP A 306 8.74 -19.95 5.32
N ALA A 307 8.60 -18.79 4.67
CA ALA A 307 9.69 -18.12 3.96
C ALA A 307 10.79 -17.61 4.91
N ALA A 308 10.42 -17.01 6.04
CA ALA A 308 11.37 -16.53 7.04
C ALA A 308 12.17 -17.66 7.70
N GLU A 309 11.51 -18.79 8.02
CA GLU A 309 12.21 -19.98 8.55
C GLU A 309 13.25 -20.51 7.55
N ARG A 310 12.89 -20.59 6.25
CA ARG A 310 13.83 -20.97 5.19
C ARG A 310 14.97 -19.97 5.04
N TYR A 311 14.69 -18.67 5.13
CA TYR A 311 15.69 -17.61 5.04
C TYR A 311 16.77 -17.75 6.12
N TYR A 312 16.36 -17.95 7.39
CA TYR A 312 17.30 -18.15 8.49
C TYR A 312 18.02 -19.50 8.40
N ALA A 313 17.32 -20.58 8.03
CA ALA A 313 17.93 -21.89 7.80
C ALA A 313 18.99 -21.88 6.68
N ALA A 314 18.82 -21.01 5.68
CA ALA A 314 19.77 -20.79 4.59
C ALA A 314 20.89 -19.78 4.91
N GLY A 315 21.01 -19.35 6.18
CA GLY A 315 22.05 -18.41 6.61
C GLY A 315 21.80 -16.98 6.12
N ASN A 316 20.57 -16.50 6.30
CA ASN A 316 20.11 -15.16 5.95
C ASN A 316 20.11 -14.89 4.44
N LYS A 317 19.60 -15.86 3.67
CA LYS A 317 19.53 -15.78 2.20
C LYS A 317 18.20 -16.28 1.68
N GLY A 318 17.62 -15.50 0.77
CA GLY A 318 16.52 -15.94 -0.06
C GLY A 318 16.98 -16.93 -1.13
N ASP A 319 16.09 -17.84 -1.53
CA ASP A 319 16.32 -18.79 -2.61
C ASP A 319 15.62 -18.39 -3.91
N GLY A 320 14.91 -17.25 -3.92
CA GLY A 320 14.17 -16.72 -5.05
C GLY A 320 12.79 -17.36 -5.27
N THR A 321 12.33 -18.23 -4.36
CA THR A 321 11.13 -19.07 -4.53
C THR A 321 9.98 -18.72 -3.60
N SER A 322 10.18 -17.87 -2.59
CA SER A 322 9.07 -17.44 -1.74
C SER A 322 8.09 -16.57 -2.51
N SER A 323 6.81 -16.56 -2.12
CA SER A 323 5.81 -15.67 -2.72
C SER A 323 6.24 -14.19 -2.62
N ILE A 324 6.94 -13.82 -1.53
CA ILE A 324 7.50 -12.48 -1.33
C ILE A 324 8.50 -12.14 -2.44
N GLU A 325 9.47 -13.01 -2.71
CA GLU A 325 10.51 -12.78 -3.73
C GLU A 325 9.93 -12.79 -5.14
N GLU A 326 9.06 -13.74 -5.47
CA GLU A 326 8.48 -13.86 -6.81
C GLU A 326 7.65 -12.62 -7.17
N ILE A 327 6.79 -12.17 -6.27
CA ILE A 327 5.88 -11.05 -6.50
C ILE A 327 6.65 -9.73 -6.49
N SER A 328 7.51 -9.50 -5.49
CA SER A 328 8.25 -8.25 -5.36
C SER A 328 9.27 -8.03 -6.48
N ARG A 329 9.82 -9.10 -7.08
CA ARG A 329 10.69 -9.02 -8.25
C ARG A 329 10.00 -8.44 -9.48
N VAL A 330 8.70 -8.68 -9.64
CA VAL A 330 7.94 -8.26 -10.83
C VAL A 330 7.19 -6.95 -10.59
N TYR A 331 6.53 -6.82 -9.43
CA TYR A 331 5.65 -5.70 -9.11
C TYR A 331 6.29 -4.68 -8.15
N GLY A 332 7.52 -4.93 -7.72
CA GLY A 332 8.21 -4.15 -6.71
C GLY A 332 7.76 -4.48 -5.29
N ARG A 333 8.60 -4.15 -4.30
CA ARG A 333 8.31 -4.41 -2.88
C ARG A 333 7.00 -3.77 -2.42
N GLN A 334 6.65 -2.62 -2.98
CA GLN A 334 5.46 -1.87 -2.63
C GLN A 334 4.14 -2.63 -2.84
N ALA A 335 4.14 -3.68 -3.67
CA ALA A 335 2.97 -4.52 -3.92
C ALA A 335 2.80 -5.65 -2.90
N VAL A 336 3.79 -5.88 -2.01
CA VAL A 336 3.82 -7.01 -1.08
C VAL A 336 3.73 -6.51 0.36
N VAL A 337 2.62 -6.83 1.01
CA VAL A 337 2.39 -6.63 2.45
C VAL A 337 2.57 -7.97 3.17
N ILE A 338 3.19 -8.00 4.33
CA ILE A 338 3.17 -9.19 5.20
C ILE A 338 2.17 -8.99 6.33
N SER A 339 1.28 -9.97 6.57
CA SER A 339 0.39 -9.97 7.73
C SER A 339 1.04 -10.76 8.85
N VAL A 340 1.40 -10.06 9.93
CA VAL A 340 2.04 -10.66 11.10
C VAL A 340 1.03 -10.76 12.22
N ASP A 341 0.83 -11.98 12.73
CA ASP A 341 -0.15 -12.31 13.77
C ASP A 341 0.57 -12.74 15.06
N PRO A 342 1.14 -11.80 15.83
CA PRO A 342 1.90 -12.11 17.03
C PRO A 342 1.00 -12.35 18.24
N LYS A 343 1.48 -13.21 19.14
CA LYS A 343 0.91 -13.47 20.46
C LYS A 343 1.96 -13.31 21.55
N ARG A 344 1.64 -12.62 22.64
CA ARG A 344 2.58 -12.40 23.76
C ARG A 344 2.90 -13.71 24.48
N VAL A 345 4.19 -13.90 24.74
CA VAL A 345 4.73 -14.96 25.61
C VAL A 345 5.51 -14.29 26.72
N TYR A 346 5.01 -14.38 27.94
CA TYR A 346 5.64 -13.79 29.12
C TYR A 346 6.83 -14.62 29.59
N VAL A 347 7.86 -13.95 30.08
CA VAL A 347 9.09 -14.54 30.62
C VAL A 347 9.50 -13.83 31.90
N ASP A 348 10.24 -14.50 32.76
CA ASP A 348 10.69 -13.93 34.05
C ASP A 348 11.97 -13.09 33.91
N ALA A 349 12.80 -13.39 32.90
CA ALA A 349 14.07 -12.73 32.65
C ALA A 349 14.35 -12.62 31.14
N LYS A 350 15.22 -11.67 30.76
CA LYS A 350 15.70 -11.56 29.38
C LYS A 350 16.77 -12.61 29.10
N GLU A 351 17.59 -12.89 30.10
CA GLU A 351 18.69 -13.85 30.05
C GLU A 351 18.16 -15.25 29.72
N GLY A 352 18.78 -15.90 28.73
CA GLY A 352 18.41 -17.25 28.28
C GLY A 352 17.22 -17.30 27.32
N CYS A 353 16.51 -16.19 27.08
CA CYS A 353 15.56 -16.11 25.98
C CYS A 353 16.30 -15.84 24.67
N LYS A 354 16.08 -16.69 23.66
CA LYS A 354 16.64 -16.47 22.32
C LYS A 354 15.93 -15.36 21.54
N HIS A 355 14.70 -15.05 21.92
CA HIS A 355 13.82 -14.10 21.25
C HIS A 355 13.97 -12.69 21.80
N THR A 356 13.52 -11.70 21.03
CA THR A 356 13.54 -10.29 21.44
C THR A 356 12.54 -10.04 22.58
N VAL A 357 13.05 -9.97 23.82
CA VAL A 357 12.24 -9.69 25.01
C VAL A 357 12.13 -8.19 25.29
N CYS A 358 10.91 -7.69 25.36
CA CYS A 358 10.59 -6.32 25.73
C CYS A 358 9.85 -6.25 27.07
N GLU A 359 9.99 -5.12 27.73
CA GLU A 359 9.16 -4.78 28.89
C GLU A 359 7.87 -4.11 28.39
N VAL A 360 6.73 -4.62 28.85
CA VAL A 360 5.40 -4.07 28.55
C VAL A 360 4.84 -3.30 29.76
N PRO A 361 3.83 -2.42 29.58
CA PRO A 361 3.19 -1.71 30.69
C PRO A 361 2.83 -2.66 31.85
N GLY A 362 3.19 -2.25 33.08
CA GLY A 362 3.09 -3.09 34.27
C GLY A 362 4.38 -3.84 34.64
N GLY A 363 5.50 -3.56 33.95
CA GLY A 363 6.84 -4.06 34.31
C GLY A 363 7.07 -5.54 33.98
N ARG A 364 6.16 -6.16 33.23
CA ARG A 364 6.28 -7.56 32.83
C ARG A 364 7.13 -7.67 31.56
N LEU A 365 7.89 -8.76 31.45
CA LEU A 365 8.69 -9.05 30.28
C LEU A 365 7.94 -10.03 29.36
N CYS A 366 7.92 -9.77 28.06
CA CYS A 366 7.41 -10.70 27.07
C CYS A 366 8.14 -10.59 25.73
N TRP A 367 7.97 -11.59 24.89
CA TRP A 367 8.26 -11.52 23.46
C TRP A 367 6.99 -11.85 22.68
N TRP A 368 6.98 -11.56 21.38
CA TRP A 368 5.80 -11.74 20.52
C TRP A 368 6.02 -12.90 19.57
N GLN A 369 5.42 -14.04 19.88
CA GLN A 369 5.51 -15.27 19.11
C GLN A 369 4.64 -15.21 17.85
N CYS A 370 5.22 -15.56 16.70
CA CYS A 370 4.47 -15.64 15.45
C CYS A 370 3.48 -16.80 15.45
N THR A 371 2.37 -16.59 14.74
CA THR A 371 1.37 -17.62 14.49
C THR A 371 1.08 -17.77 13.00
N VAL A 372 0.55 -18.93 12.62
CA VAL A 372 0.12 -19.26 11.26
C VAL A 372 -1.30 -19.84 11.28
N LYS A 373 -1.85 -20.06 10.08
CA LYS A 373 -3.21 -20.58 9.87
C LYS A 373 -4.27 -19.72 10.58
N GLY A 374 -4.09 -18.40 10.62
CA GLY A 374 -4.98 -17.46 11.31
C GLY A 374 -4.97 -17.66 12.82
N GLY A 375 -3.79 -17.57 13.45
CA GLY A 375 -3.66 -17.64 14.91
C GLY A 375 -3.71 -19.03 15.55
N ARG A 376 -3.98 -20.09 14.78
CA ARG A 376 -4.28 -21.44 15.32
C ARG A 376 -3.04 -22.26 15.65
N GLU A 377 -1.91 -21.95 15.06
CA GLU A 377 -0.66 -22.69 15.23
C GLU A 377 0.48 -21.71 15.50
N THR A 378 1.26 -21.96 16.54
CA THR A 378 2.41 -21.13 16.91
C THR A 378 3.69 -21.62 16.24
N ARG A 379 4.63 -20.70 16.06
CA ARG A 379 5.97 -20.97 15.50
C ARG A 379 7.01 -20.43 16.46
N ASP A 380 8.16 -21.08 16.52
CA ASP A 380 9.24 -20.69 17.43
C ASP A 380 10.13 -19.61 16.80
N MET A 381 9.49 -18.48 16.48
CA MET A 381 10.07 -17.30 15.84
C MET A 381 9.33 -16.06 16.34
N ASP A 382 10.07 -15.01 16.64
CA ASP A 382 9.48 -13.75 17.08
C ASP A 382 9.02 -12.87 15.90
N ALA A 383 8.10 -11.96 16.17
CA ALA A 383 7.49 -11.08 15.17
C ALA A 383 8.51 -10.22 14.43
N PHE A 384 9.60 -9.84 15.09
CA PHE A 384 10.63 -8.95 14.57
C PHE A 384 11.59 -9.72 13.65
N GLU A 385 12.00 -10.93 14.06
CA GLU A 385 12.75 -11.86 13.22
C GLU A 385 12.01 -12.15 11.92
N LEU A 386 10.70 -12.42 12.00
CA LEU A 386 9.85 -12.60 10.83
C LEU A 386 9.88 -11.38 9.91
N ALA A 387 9.61 -10.20 10.46
CA ALA A 387 9.52 -8.97 9.67
C ALA A 387 10.87 -8.61 9.00
N GLN A 388 11.99 -8.82 9.69
CA GLN A 388 13.34 -8.61 9.14
C GLN A 388 13.66 -9.56 7.99
N ALA A 389 13.34 -10.84 8.13
CA ALA A 389 13.51 -11.80 7.05
C ALA A 389 12.65 -11.42 5.84
N CYS A 390 11.38 -11.11 6.06
CA CYS A 390 10.46 -10.72 4.98
C CYS A 390 10.88 -9.41 4.28
N GLU A 391 11.36 -8.42 5.02
CA GLU A 391 11.95 -7.19 4.44
C GLU A 391 13.13 -7.52 3.52
N ALA A 392 14.03 -8.40 3.97
CA ALA A 392 15.18 -8.85 3.17
C ALA A 392 14.76 -9.62 1.91
N LEU A 393 13.68 -10.40 1.99
CA LEU A 393 13.09 -11.15 0.88
C LEU A 393 12.31 -10.26 -0.11
N GLY A 394 12.03 -9.00 0.24
CA GLY A 394 11.41 -8.03 -0.66
C GLY A 394 9.98 -7.59 -0.29
N ALA A 395 9.51 -7.84 0.93
CA ALA A 395 8.29 -7.22 1.43
C ALA A 395 8.45 -5.69 1.47
N GLY A 396 7.37 -4.95 1.24
CA GLY A 396 7.37 -3.49 1.24
C GLY A 396 6.49 -2.86 2.30
N GLU A 397 5.77 -3.64 3.12
CA GLU A 397 4.97 -3.14 4.22
C GLU A 397 4.63 -4.26 5.21
N VAL A 398 4.55 -3.93 6.50
CA VAL A 398 4.12 -4.85 7.57
C VAL A 398 2.72 -4.47 8.03
N LEU A 399 1.74 -5.36 7.85
CA LEU A 399 0.48 -5.33 8.56
C LEU A 399 0.66 -6.02 9.92
N LEU A 400 0.87 -5.22 10.97
CA LEU A 400 1.16 -5.71 12.31
C LEU A 400 -0.13 -5.83 13.13
N ASN A 401 -0.72 -7.02 13.13
CA ASN A 401 -1.83 -7.35 14.00
C ASN A 401 -1.33 -7.58 15.44
N CYS A 402 -2.25 -7.77 16.37
CA CYS A 402 -1.93 -8.22 17.72
C CYS A 402 -3.07 -9.08 18.26
N ILE A 403 -2.83 -10.39 18.38
CA ILE A 403 -3.85 -11.35 18.79
C ILE A 403 -4.43 -11.00 20.17
N ASP A 404 -3.59 -10.53 21.08
CA ASP A 404 -4.02 -10.20 22.45
C ASP A 404 -4.86 -8.91 22.53
N MET A 405 -4.79 -8.04 21.52
CA MET A 405 -5.55 -6.78 21.46
C MET A 405 -6.78 -6.88 20.55
N ASP A 406 -6.89 -7.94 19.76
CA ASP A 406 -7.97 -8.08 18.78
C ASP A 406 -9.35 -8.17 19.45
N GLY A 407 -10.32 -7.43 18.90
CA GLY A 407 -11.66 -7.28 19.48
C GLY A 407 -11.77 -6.55 20.83
N GLN A 408 -10.66 -6.20 21.49
CA GLN A 408 -10.69 -5.63 22.85
C GLN A 408 -11.15 -4.16 22.89
N ASN A 409 -11.06 -3.44 21.76
CA ASN A 409 -11.36 -2.01 21.66
C ASN A 409 -10.68 -1.16 22.76
N SER A 410 -9.47 -1.56 23.20
CA SER A 410 -8.73 -0.97 24.33
C SER A 410 -7.44 -0.25 23.93
N GLY A 411 -7.19 -0.13 22.62
CA GLY A 411 -6.01 0.52 22.05
C GLY A 411 -5.13 -0.46 21.29
N PHE A 412 -4.20 0.07 20.49
CA PHE A 412 -3.17 -0.73 19.85
C PHE A 412 -2.10 -1.14 20.88
N ASP A 413 -1.34 -2.19 20.59
CA ASP A 413 -0.14 -2.52 21.36
C ASP A 413 1.02 -1.59 20.98
N THR A 414 1.09 -0.41 21.60
CA THR A 414 2.13 0.60 21.34
C THR A 414 3.55 0.07 21.58
N THR A 415 3.75 -0.91 22.46
CA THR A 415 5.10 -1.48 22.71
C THR A 415 5.53 -2.36 21.54
N LEU A 416 4.63 -3.22 21.08
CA LEU A 416 4.84 -4.04 19.89
C LEU A 416 5.11 -3.18 18.66
N VAL A 417 4.27 -2.16 18.41
CA VAL A 417 4.42 -1.26 17.25
C VAL A 417 5.76 -0.53 17.28
N ARG A 418 6.15 0.01 18.45
CA ARG A 418 7.44 0.70 18.59
C ARG A 418 8.62 -0.22 18.32
N GLN A 419 8.59 -1.43 18.87
CA GLN A 419 9.66 -2.41 18.65
C GLN A 419 9.71 -2.85 17.18
N MET A 420 8.56 -3.02 16.52
CA MET A 420 8.51 -3.34 15.10
C MET A 420 9.11 -2.22 14.25
N LYS A 421 8.75 -0.96 14.50
CA LYS A 421 9.33 0.21 13.82
C LYS A 421 10.84 0.33 13.99
N ALA A 422 11.38 -0.13 15.12
CA ALA A 422 12.82 -0.18 15.35
C ALA A 422 13.51 -1.37 14.63
N SER A 423 12.75 -2.38 14.22
CA SER A 423 13.29 -3.64 13.70
C SER A 423 13.39 -3.68 12.17
N VAL A 424 12.57 -2.90 11.45
CA VAL A 424 12.51 -2.87 9.98
C VAL A 424 12.59 -1.45 9.40
N ARG A 425 12.90 -1.32 8.10
CA ARG A 425 12.91 -0.06 7.34
C ARG A 425 11.76 0.06 6.34
N ILE A 426 10.85 -0.89 6.30
CA ILE A 426 9.60 -0.82 5.53
C ILE A 426 8.47 -0.22 6.39
N PRO A 427 7.46 0.41 5.77
CA PRO A 427 6.28 0.91 6.47
C PRO A 427 5.61 -0.14 7.37
N VAL A 428 5.12 0.29 8.54
CA VAL A 428 4.39 -0.55 9.51
C VAL A 428 3.00 0.02 9.71
N ILE A 429 1.99 -0.82 9.52
CA ILE A 429 0.58 -0.56 9.83
C ILE A 429 0.30 -1.13 11.22
N ALA A 430 -0.14 -0.30 12.16
CA ALA A 430 -0.66 -0.77 13.45
C ALA A 430 -2.10 -1.28 13.28
N SER A 431 -2.36 -2.53 13.68
CA SER A 431 -3.67 -3.18 13.59
C SER A 431 -4.03 -3.86 14.92
N SER A 432 -5.31 -4.25 15.07
CA SER A 432 -5.92 -4.86 16.26
C SER A 432 -6.02 -3.95 17.51
N GLY A 433 -7.23 -3.79 18.05
CA GLY A 433 -7.50 -3.13 19.34
C GLY A 433 -8.01 -1.68 19.27
N ALA A 434 -8.02 -1.05 18.09
CA ALA A 434 -8.64 0.27 17.90
C ALA A 434 -10.12 0.27 18.31
N GLY A 435 -10.54 1.26 19.09
CA GLY A 435 -11.88 1.35 19.67
C GLY A 435 -12.49 2.76 19.61
N ASN A 436 -11.66 3.80 19.51
CA ASN A 436 -12.05 5.20 19.44
C ASN A 436 -10.93 6.03 18.77
N PRO A 437 -11.18 7.31 18.40
CA PRO A 437 -10.18 8.17 17.78
C PRO A 437 -8.90 8.39 18.61
N GLN A 438 -9.00 8.39 19.95
CA GLN A 438 -7.84 8.60 20.82
C GLN A 438 -6.80 7.49 20.65
N HIS A 439 -7.22 6.25 20.40
CA HIS A 439 -6.29 5.13 20.16
C HIS A 439 -5.37 5.36 18.95
N PHE A 440 -5.86 6.04 17.90
CA PHE A 440 -5.05 6.41 16.74
C PHE A 440 -4.04 7.51 17.10
N ILE A 441 -4.47 8.52 17.85
CA ILE A 441 -3.58 9.60 18.34
C ILE A 441 -2.47 8.99 19.22
N ASP A 442 -2.84 8.11 20.15
CA ASP A 442 -1.93 7.47 21.09
C ASP A 442 -0.87 6.63 20.38
N VAL A 443 -1.26 5.82 19.38
CA VAL A 443 -0.28 5.00 18.63
C VAL A 443 0.60 5.87 17.72
N PHE A 444 0.04 6.89 17.06
CA PHE A 444 0.82 7.79 16.20
C PHE A 444 1.85 8.60 16.99
N ARG A 445 1.51 9.07 18.20
CA ARG A 445 2.48 9.78 19.06
C ARG A 445 3.42 8.83 19.80
N GLY A 446 2.92 7.68 20.24
CA GLY A 446 3.64 6.78 21.13
C GLY A 446 4.60 5.85 20.41
N ALA A 447 4.30 5.44 19.18
CA ALA A 447 5.07 4.45 18.42
C ALA A 447 5.34 4.84 16.96
N ASP A 448 4.73 5.92 16.47
CA ASP A 448 4.93 6.47 15.13
C ASP A 448 4.82 5.44 13.97
N PRO A 449 3.79 4.55 13.94
CA PRO A 449 3.55 3.71 12.77
C PRO A 449 3.21 4.57 11.54
N ASP A 450 3.40 4.02 10.35
CA ASP A 450 3.11 4.69 9.08
C ASP A 450 1.59 4.74 8.79
N ALA A 451 0.82 3.86 9.42
CA ALA A 451 -0.64 3.81 9.32
C ALA A 451 -1.29 3.17 10.56
N GLY A 452 -2.59 3.45 10.74
CA GLY A 452 -3.46 2.71 11.65
C GLY A 452 -4.59 2.04 10.88
N LEU A 453 -4.88 0.78 11.20
CA LEU A 453 -5.95 0.00 10.60
C LEU A 453 -7.02 -0.35 11.64
N ALA A 454 -8.29 -0.22 11.25
CA ALA A 454 -9.40 -0.76 12.03
C ALA A 454 -10.46 -1.40 11.12
N ALA A 455 -11.16 -2.39 11.68
CA ALA A 455 -12.24 -3.11 11.00
C ALA A 455 -13.58 -2.89 11.71
N GLY A 456 -13.76 -3.53 12.87
CA GLY A 456 -15.04 -3.61 13.59
C GLY A 456 -15.70 -2.26 13.85
N ILE A 457 -14.97 -1.27 14.36
CA ILE A 457 -15.52 0.05 14.72
C ILE A 457 -16.08 0.83 13.52
N PHE A 458 -15.45 0.73 12.35
CA PHE A 458 -15.92 1.37 11.12
C PHE A 458 -17.07 0.59 10.50
N HIS A 459 -16.97 -0.74 10.55
CA HIS A 459 -18.01 -1.62 10.05
C HIS A 459 -19.33 -1.41 10.80
N ARG A 460 -19.29 -1.37 12.14
CA ARG A 460 -20.45 -1.17 13.03
C ARG A 460 -20.90 0.29 13.17
N ARG A 461 -20.20 1.25 12.54
CA ARG A 461 -20.44 2.71 12.66
C ARG A 461 -20.37 3.22 14.09
N GLU A 462 -19.57 2.58 14.94
CA GLU A 462 -19.33 3.03 16.32
C GLU A 462 -18.44 4.27 16.33
N VAL A 463 -17.53 4.36 15.36
CA VAL A 463 -16.62 5.48 15.14
C VAL A 463 -16.57 5.76 13.65
N GLY A 464 -16.71 7.03 13.24
CA GLY A 464 -16.56 7.45 11.85
C GLY A 464 -15.10 7.56 11.42
N ILE A 465 -14.78 7.26 10.16
CA ILE A 465 -13.42 7.45 9.62
C ILE A 465 -13.08 8.95 9.61
N ASP A 466 -14.03 9.79 9.21
CA ASP A 466 -13.98 11.24 9.28
C ASP A 466 -13.71 11.75 10.71
N GLN A 467 -14.34 11.14 11.71
CA GLN A 467 -14.14 11.45 13.13
C GLN A 467 -12.70 11.15 13.57
N VAL A 468 -12.15 9.98 13.17
CA VAL A 468 -10.75 9.64 13.44
C VAL A 468 -9.82 10.66 12.80
N LYS A 469 -10.04 10.98 11.53
CA LYS A 469 -9.22 11.94 10.78
C LYS A 469 -9.28 13.34 11.39
N GLY A 470 -10.46 13.82 11.74
CA GLY A 470 -10.66 15.09 12.42
C GLY A 470 -9.86 15.17 13.71
N ALA A 471 -9.99 14.16 14.57
CA ALA A 471 -9.26 14.10 15.85
C ALA A 471 -7.72 14.04 15.66
N VAL A 472 -7.25 13.28 14.66
CA VAL A 472 -5.81 13.19 14.33
C VAL A 472 -5.27 14.55 13.85
N VAL A 473 -6.02 15.27 13.01
CA VAL A 473 -5.66 16.62 12.55
C VAL A 473 -5.70 17.63 13.69
N GLU A 474 -6.72 17.61 14.54
CA GLU A 474 -6.83 18.46 15.74
C GLU A 474 -5.66 18.23 16.71
N ALA A 475 -5.16 16.99 16.78
CA ALA A 475 -3.96 16.64 17.53
C ALA A 475 -2.64 17.08 16.85
N GLY A 476 -2.71 17.79 15.71
CA GLY A 476 -1.54 18.29 14.98
C GLY A 476 -0.78 17.23 14.19
N ILE A 477 -1.36 16.04 13.99
CA ILE A 477 -0.74 14.97 13.21
C ILE A 477 -1.17 15.10 11.76
N PRO A 478 -0.24 15.13 10.78
CA PRO A 478 -0.58 15.18 9.37
C PRO A 478 -1.47 14.00 8.95
N CYS A 479 -2.65 14.29 8.40
CA CYS A 479 -3.60 13.32 7.89
C CYS A 479 -4.25 13.85 6.60
N ARG A 480 -4.74 12.95 5.73
CA ARG A 480 -5.60 13.33 4.61
C ARG A 480 -6.99 13.66 5.14
N VAL A 481 -7.58 14.75 4.66
CA VAL A 481 -8.96 15.17 4.94
C VAL A 481 -9.77 15.27 3.67
#